data_AF-A0A5E4JJ14-F1
#
_entry.id   AF-A0A5E4JJ14-F1
#
_cell.length_a   1.000
_cell.length_b   1.000
_cell.length_c   1.000
_cell.angle_alpha   90.00
_cell.angle_beta   90.00
_cell.angle_gamma   90.00
#
_symmetry.space_group_name_H-M   'P 1'
#
loop_
_entity.id
_entity.type
_entity.pdbx_description
1 polymer ?
#
loop_
_entity_poly.entity_id
_entity_poly.type
_entity_poly.pdbx_seq_one_letter_code
_entity_poly.pdbx_strand_id
1 'polypeptide(L)'
;MKNEGKKIMVNFNSIRTKMIISLLIVLAIVITSYYLITNLYISDILRKDVESKNAQTLDYIHVILHSNIDSAQETLERFANDKYLISAALTGNPEDINMTSYMFTMVAQTKKFMPSLSYQNFSCVTKIAAQSTLSSVGRSYSSRDYCIGVTSTKAPYLSSMYIGATLGIPFLGLTVPVTVNNTMIGYVLGSLDMDFMRNYFVEAQSTRSYIILLDRYNNIFLDTRNVTTAVVNANESINAGVRLVSQELKVSDNGFFETGGYFIEYSKFDEDITAILFQPTEDAFYVINNVQIIQLYILTIFILLLSTIISLIISSITGRINKITNIVEDLSKGELDIEIDPKLKASKDEVGRLANAFERTIVSLKLAMKKTGNKILEEKKEGE
;
A
#
# COMPACT_ATOMS: atom_id res chain seq x y z
N MET A 1 -22.25 11.41 -54.78
CA MET A 1 -22.47 10.09 -54.15
C MET A 1 -22.70 10.31 -52.66
N LYS A 2 -23.95 10.30 -52.20
CA LYS A 2 -24.32 10.38 -50.76
C LYS A 2 -24.76 8.99 -50.34
N ASN A 3 -23.97 8.37 -49.45
CA ASN A 3 -24.25 7.07 -48.88
C ASN A 3 -25.32 7.28 -47.78
N GLU A 4 -26.59 7.03 -48.09
CA GLU A 4 -27.67 7.12 -47.11
C GLU A 4 -27.53 6.00 -46.08
N GLY A 5 -27.19 6.38 -44.85
CA GLY A 5 -27.04 5.48 -43.72
C GLY A 5 -28.34 4.73 -43.44
N LYS A 6 -28.33 3.43 -43.75
CA LYS A 6 -29.40 2.50 -43.40
C LYS A 6 -29.51 2.44 -41.87
N LYS A 7 -30.48 3.16 -41.31
CA LYS A 7 -30.77 3.18 -39.86
C LYS A 7 -31.14 1.75 -39.45
N ILE A 8 -30.27 1.08 -38.71
CA ILE A 8 -30.53 -0.26 -38.16
C ILE A 8 -31.60 -0.08 -37.07
N MET A 9 -32.88 -0.23 -37.43
CA MET A 9 -33.95 -0.30 -36.44
C MET A 9 -33.93 -1.69 -35.79
N VAL A 10 -33.44 -1.75 -34.56
CA VAL A 10 -33.51 -2.95 -33.74
C VAL A 10 -34.97 -3.16 -33.31
N ASN A 11 -35.59 -4.25 -33.76
CA ASN A 11 -36.94 -4.59 -33.34
C ASN A 11 -36.90 -5.27 -31.96
N PHE A 12 -37.21 -4.51 -30.91
CA PHE A 12 -37.22 -4.97 -29.52
C PHE A 12 -38.32 -5.98 -29.19
N ASN A 13 -39.32 -6.14 -30.08
CA ASN A 13 -40.43 -7.04 -29.83
C ASN A 13 -40.15 -8.49 -30.20
N SER A 14 -39.05 -8.79 -30.91
CA SER A 14 -38.72 -10.17 -31.27
C SER A 14 -38.31 -10.99 -30.04
N ILE A 15 -38.71 -12.27 -30.00
CA ILE A 15 -38.33 -13.22 -28.93
C ILE A 15 -36.80 -13.31 -28.80
N ARG A 16 -36.08 -13.29 -29.94
CA ARG A 16 -34.62 -13.26 -29.99
C ARG A 16 -34.06 -12.07 -29.20
N THR A 17 -34.57 -10.87 -29.46
CA THR A 17 -34.09 -9.64 -28.80
C THR A 17 -34.35 -9.70 -27.30
N LYS A 18 -35.54 -10.15 -26.89
CA LYS A 18 -35.90 -10.28 -25.46
C LYS A 18 -35.01 -11.31 -24.73
N MET A 19 -34.76 -12.46 -25.34
CA MET A 19 -33.87 -13.48 -24.78
C MET A 19 -32.43 -12.95 -24.64
N ILE A 20 -31.88 -12.33 -25.69
CA ILE A 20 -30.53 -11.74 -25.66
C ILE A 20 -30.44 -10.71 -24.53
N ILE A 21 -31.39 -9.78 -24.45
CA ILE A 21 -31.38 -8.73 -23.41
C ILE A 21 -31.44 -9.35 -22.01
N SER A 22 -32.34 -10.32 -21.78
CA SER A 22 -32.46 -10.96 -20.45
C SER A 22 -31.16 -11.65 -20.01
N LEU A 23 -30.48 -12.35 -20.94
CA LEU A 23 -29.20 -13.00 -20.66
C LEU A 23 -28.05 -11.99 -20.46
N LEU A 24 -28.04 -10.90 -21.23
CA LEU A 24 -27.06 -9.83 -21.05
C LEU A 24 -27.23 -9.10 -19.71
N ILE A 25 -28.46 -8.94 -19.21
CA ILE A 25 -28.72 -8.37 -17.89
C ILE A 25 -28.16 -9.30 -16.80
N VAL A 26 -28.44 -10.60 -16.87
CA VAL A 26 -27.89 -11.58 -15.91
C VAL A 26 -26.36 -11.55 -15.95
N LEU A 27 -25.77 -11.51 -17.15
CA LEU A 27 -24.33 -11.42 -17.32
C LEU A 27 -23.76 -10.14 -16.69
N ALA A 28 -24.39 -8.99 -16.93
CA ALA A 28 -23.97 -7.71 -16.37
C ALA A 28 -23.97 -7.76 -14.83
N ILE A 29 -25.02 -8.32 -14.21
CA ILE A 29 -25.11 -8.46 -12.75
C ILE A 29 -23.95 -9.30 -12.20
N VAL A 30 -23.67 -10.46 -12.81
CA VAL A 30 -22.58 -11.35 -12.37
C VAL A 30 -21.23 -10.64 -12.48
N ILE A 31 -20.99 -9.95 -13.58
CA ILE A 31 -19.72 -9.27 -13.86
C ILE A 31 -19.53 -8.06 -12.94
N THR A 32 -20.57 -7.26 -12.73
CA THR A 32 -20.53 -6.14 -11.78
C THR A 32 -20.29 -6.64 -10.37
N SER A 33 -20.94 -7.74 -9.96
CA SER A 33 -20.73 -8.36 -8.65
C SER A 33 -19.29 -8.84 -8.50
N TYR A 34 -18.75 -9.53 -9.51
CA TYR A 34 -17.36 -9.98 -9.52
C TYR A 34 -16.37 -8.82 -9.41
N TYR A 35 -16.59 -7.75 -10.19
CA TYR A 35 -15.75 -6.56 -10.17
C TYR A 35 -15.77 -5.88 -8.79
N LEU A 36 -16.96 -5.71 -8.19
CA LEU A 36 -17.11 -5.12 -6.85
C LEU A 36 -16.39 -5.96 -5.79
N ILE A 37 -16.63 -7.28 -5.77
CA ILE A 37 -15.98 -8.20 -4.83
C ILE A 37 -14.47 -8.11 -4.98
N THR A 38 -13.97 -8.18 -6.21
CA THR A 38 -12.52 -8.16 -6.47
C THR A 38 -11.89 -6.85 -6.00
N ASN A 39 -12.53 -5.71 -6.25
CA ASN A 39 -12.03 -4.41 -5.80
C ASN A 39 -11.96 -4.29 -4.27
N LEU A 40 -12.96 -4.83 -3.55
CA LEU A 40 -12.94 -4.86 -2.09
C LEU A 40 -11.77 -5.72 -1.58
N TYR A 41 -11.61 -6.93 -2.12
CA TYR A 41 -10.52 -7.83 -1.73
C TYR A 41 -9.13 -7.28 -2.06
N ILE A 42 -8.94 -6.67 -3.24
CA ILE A 42 -7.65 -6.09 -3.64
C ILE A 42 -7.26 -4.95 -2.71
N SER A 43 -8.22 -4.11 -2.30
CA SER A 43 -7.95 -2.98 -1.41
C SER A 43 -7.46 -3.46 -0.04
N ASP A 44 -8.09 -4.50 0.51
CA ASP A 44 -7.68 -5.10 1.79
C ASP A 44 -6.31 -5.78 1.71
N ILE A 45 -6.03 -6.52 0.62
CA ILE A 45 -4.74 -7.16 0.39
C ILE A 45 -3.64 -6.11 0.26
N LEU A 46 -3.89 -5.03 -0.48
CA LEU A 46 -2.94 -3.95 -0.61
C LEU A 46 -2.67 -3.29 0.74
N ARG A 47 -3.72 -2.97 1.50
CA ARG A 47 -3.56 -2.34 2.80
C ARG A 47 -2.63 -3.16 3.69
N LYS A 48 -2.79 -4.49 3.71
CA LYS A 48 -1.91 -5.41 4.44
C LYS A 48 -0.49 -5.48 3.87
N ASP A 49 -0.34 -5.45 2.54
CA ASP A 49 0.98 -5.43 1.89
C ASP A 49 1.73 -4.12 2.21
N VAL A 50 1.02 -2.99 2.22
CA VAL A 50 1.54 -1.68 2.61
C VAL A 50 1.95 -1.67 4.08
N GLU A 51 1.07 -2.10 4.98
CA GLU A 51 1.36 -2.24 6.41
C GLU A 51 2.59 -3.13 6.63
N SER A 52 2.64 -4.30 6.00
CA SER A 52 3.79 -5.22 6.11
C SER A 52 5.09 -4.62 5.58
N LYS A 53 5.07 -3.89 4.47
CA LYS A 53 6.27 -3.25 3.91
C LYS A 53 6.73 -2.07 4.77
N ASN A 54 5.78 -1.29 5.26
CA ASN A 54 6.06 -0.15 6.12
C ASN A 54 6.67 -0.59 7.45
N ALA A 55 6.13 -1.65 8.06
CA ALA A 55 6.71 -2.28 9.24
C ALA A 55 8.16 -2.73 8.97
N GLN A 56 8.42 -3.42 7.85
CA GLN A 56 9.79 -3.81 7.47
C GLN A 56 10.72 -2.61 7.27
N THR A 57 10.23 -1.50 6.71
CA THR A 57 11.00 -0.26 6.59
C THR A 57 11.34 0.33 7.96
N LEU A 58 10.38 0.34 8.90
CA LEU A 58 10.64 0.78 10.27
C LEU A 58 11.64 -0.14 11.00
N ASP A 59 11.55 -1.46 10.83
CA ASP A 59 12.53 -2.41 11.39
C ASP A 59 13.94 -2.16 10.84
N TYR A 60 14.07 -1.87 9.54
CA TYR A 60 15.35 -1.52 8.93
C TYR A 60 15.94 -0.23 9.52
N ILE A 61 15.10 0.79 9.72
CA ILE A 61 15.49 2.06 10.37
C ILE A 61 15.92 1.80 11.81
N HIS A 62 15.17 0.97 12.55
CA HIS A 62 15.49 0.57 13.92
C HIS A 62 16.90 -0.01 14.02
N VAL A 63 17.20 -1.00 13.17
CA VAL A 63 18.50 -1.66 13.12
C VAL A 63 19.63 -0.69 12.81
N ILE A 64 19.47 0.18 11.80
CA ILE A 64 20.51 1.16 11.45
C ILE A 64 20.74 2.15 12.58
N LEU A 65 19.66 2.67 13.16
CA LEU A 65 19.75 3.70 14.19
C LEU A 65 20.42 3.15 15.45
N HIS A 66 19.97 2.00 15.94
CA HIS A 66 20.55 1.35 17.12
C HIS A 66 22.00 0.93 16.87
N SER A 67 22.31 0.35 15.71
CA SER A 67 23.69 0.00 15.35
C SER A 67 24.65 1.20 15.41
N ASN A 68 24.21 2.38 14.98
CA ASN A 68 25.02 3.60 15.07
C ASN A 68 25.11 4.14 16.51
N ILE A 69 24.02 4.11 17.28
CA ILE A 69 24.01 4.53 18.69
C ILE A 69 24.90 3.61 19.53
N ASP A 70 24.77 2.30 19.39
CA ASP A 70 25.59 1.30 20.07
C ASP A 70 27.06 1.48 19.71
N SER A 71 27.38 1.66 18.42
CA SER A 71 28.75 1.91 17.97
C SER A 71 29.34 3.21 18.54
N ALA A 72 28.51 4.25 18.73
CA ALA A 72 28.92 5.46 19.41
C ALA A 72 29.13 5.21 20.90
N GLN A 73 28.20 4.53 21.58
CA GLN A 73 28.30 4.23 22.99
C GLN A 73 29.58 3.46 23.31
N GLU A 74 29.87 2.38 22.58
CA GLU A 74 31.11 1.61 22.74
C GLU A 74 32.36 2.49 22.55
N THR A 75 32.30 3.45 21.63
CA THR A 75 33.41 4.38 21.40
C THR A 75 33.59 5.33 22.59
N LEU A 76 32.49 5.84 23.14
CA LEU A 76 32.51 6.69 24.33
C LEU A 76 32.92 5.93 25.59
N GLU A 77 32.53 4.66 25.73
CA GLU A 77 32.97 3.76 26.81
C GLU A 77 34.47 3.48 26.75
N ARG A 78 35.03 3.27 25.54
CA ARG A 78 36.48 3.18 25.36
C ARG A 78 37.19 4.44 25.81
N PHE A 79 36.66 5.62 25.49
CA PHE A 79 37.22 6.88 25.98
C PHE A 79 37.06 7.04 27.49
N ALA A 80 35.92 6.66 28.05
CA ALA A 80 35.66 6.80 29.48
C ALA A 80 36.64 5.98 30.35
N ASN A 81 37.23 4.93 29.77
CA ASN A 81 38.25 4.09 30.38
C ASN A 81 39.69 4.40 29.88
N ASP A 82 39.87 5.42 29.03
CA ASP A 82 41.17 5.76 28.48
C ASP A 82 42.06 6.45 29.53
N LYS A 83 43.32 6.01 29.60
CA LYS A 83 44.28 6.49 30.60
C LYS A 83 44.63 7.97 30.42
N TYR A 84 44.68 8.47 29.17
CA TYR A 84 44.98 9.87 28.90
C TYR A 84 43.80 10.74 29.31
N LEU A 85 42.57 10.32 28.99
CA LEU A 85 41.38 11.03 29.45
C LEU A 85 41.33 11.10 30.98
N ILE A 86 41.49 9.96 31.67
CA ILE A 86 41.41 9.91 33.13
C ILE A 86 42.51 10.77 33.78
N SER A 87 43.75 10.66 33.28
CA SER A 87 44.86 11.48 33.77
C SER A 87 44.62 12.97 33.54
N ALA A 88 44.17 13.36 32.34
CA ALA A 88 43.82 14.73 31.99
C ALA A 88 42.69 15.27 32.88
N ALA A 89 41.68 14.45 33.17
CA ALA A 89 40.54 14.80 34.01
C ALA A 89 40.92 15.05 35.47
N LEU A 90 41.84 14.26 36.02
CA LEU A 90 42.25 14.34 37.43
C LEU A 90 43.35 15.38 37.67
N THR A 91 44.33 15.46 36.78
CA THR A 91 45.56 16.25 37.00
C THR A 91 45.58 17.56 36.23
N GLY A 92 44.79 17.69 35.16
CA GLY A 92 44.86 18.81 34.24
C GLY A 92 46.16 18.84 33.43
N ASN A 93 46.89 17.72 33.30
CA ASN A 93 48.13 17.63 32.53
C ASN A 93 47.89 18.07 31.06
N PRO A 94 48.59 19.11 30.58
CA PRO A 94 48.42 19.60 29.21
C PRO A 94 48.70 18.57 28.13
N GLU A 95 49.65 17.65 28.34
CA GLU A 95 50.01 16.62 27.36
C GLU A 95 48.89 15.61 27.17
N ASP A 96 48.28 15.17 28.28
CA ASP A 96 47.15 14.25 28.29
C ASP A 96 45.87 14.91 27.73
N ILE A 97 45.65 16.20 28.02
CA ILE A 97 44.56 17.01 27.44
C ILE A 97 44.71 17.07 25.92
N ASN A 98 45.90 17.38 25.43
CA ASN A 98 46.17 17.50 24.00
C ASN A 98 46.03 16.15 23.29
N MET A 99 46.53 15.06 23.89
CA MET A 99 46.36 13.71 23.36
C MET A 99 44.88 13.32 23.28
N THR A 100 44.10 13.57 24.34
CA THR A 100 42.66 13.30 24.38
C THR A 100 41.90 14.11 23.32
N SER A 101 42.19 15.41 23.21
CA SER A 101 41.60 16.30 22.20
C SER A 101 41.92 15.82 20.77
N TYR A 102 43.15 15.38 20.53
CA TYR A 102 43.57 14.79 19.26
C TYR A 102 42.76 13.52 18.94
N MET A 103 42.64 12.58 19.88
CA MET A 103 41.85 11.36 19.67
C MET A 103 40.37 11.66 19.42
N PHE A 104 39.77 12.60 20.17
CA PHE A 104 38.41 13.07 19.90
C PHE A 104 38.26 13.64 18.49
N THR A 105 39.26 14.41 18.04
CA THR A 105 39.27 14.98 16.68
C THR A 105 39.36 13.90 15.61
N MET A 106 40.19 12.88 15.79
CA MET A 106 40.29 11.74 14.87
C MET A 106 38.97 10.99 14.75
N VAL A 107 38.28 10.75 15.86
CA VAL A 107 36.96 10.11 15.85
C VAL A 107 35.93 10.99 15.17
N ALA A 108 35.87 12.29 15.51
CA ALA A 108 34.93 13.23 14.89
C ALA A 108 35.11 13.35 13.36
N GLN A 109 36.34 13.23 12.86
CA GLN A 109 36.64 13.27 11.43
C GLN A 109 36.29 11.97 10.70
N THR A 110 36.41 10.82 11.37
CA THR A 110 36.19 9.49 10.77
C THR A 110 34.74 9.03 10.91
N LYS A 111 34.12 9.24 12.08
CA LYS A 111 32.71 8.95 12.34
C LYS A 111 31.87 10.21 12.13
N LYS A 112 31.52 10.51 10.88
CA LYS A 112 30.76 11.71 10.49
C LYS A 112 29.43 11.89 11.21
N PHE A 113 28.78 10.79 11.61
CA PHE A 113 27.54 10.82 12.41
C PHE A 113 27.76 11.29 13.86
N MET A 114 29.00 11.43 14.32
CA MET A 114 29.36 11.96 15.64
C MET A 114 30.45 13.04 15.52
N PRO A 115 30.14 14.23 14.95
CA PRO A 115 31.13 15.23 14.58
C PRO A 115 31.69 16.05 15.76
N SER A 116 31.15 15.83 16.98
CA SER A 116 31.62 16.47 18.20
C SER A 116 31.73 15.46 19.33
N LEU A 117 32.92 15.45 19.94
CA LEU A 117 33.21 14.73 21.17
C LEU A 117 33.81 15.68 22.19
N SER A 118 33.44 15.51 23.46
CA SER A 118 33.99 16.29 24.56
C SER A 118 33.97 15.53 25.88
N TYR A 119 34.85 15.92 26.79
CA TYR A 119 34.79 15.54 28.20
C TYR A 119 34.31 16.74 29.02
N GLN A 120 33.30 16.51 29.84
CA GLN A 120 32.76 17.48 30.78
C GLN A 120 32.92 16.95 32.20
N ASN A 121 33.30 17.82 33.15
CA ASN A 121 33.40 17.42 34.55
C ASN A 121 32.01 17.24 35.18
N PHE A 122 31.95 16.80 36.44
CA PHE A 122 30.68 16.61 37.15
C PHE A 122 29.80 17.87 37.25
N SER A 123 30.38 19.07 37.13
CA SER A 123 29.65 20.34 37.06
C SER A 123 29.18 20.71 35.65
N CYS A 124 29.25 19.78 34.70
CA CYS A 124 28.89 19.93 33.30
C CYS A 124 29.62 21.09 32.61
N VAL A 125 30.89 21.32 33.00
CA VAL A 125 31.78 22.27 32.34
C VAL A 125 32.71 21.49 31.42
N THR A 126 32.73 21.86 30.14
CA THR A 126 33.63 21.23 29.17
C THR A 126 35.08 21.52 29.52
N LYS A 127 35.88 20.46 29.66
CA LYS A 127 37.31 20.54 29.95
C LYS A 127 38.18 20.18 28.75
N ILE A 128 37.71 19.24 27.94
CA ILE A 128 38.41 18.77 26.74
C ILE A 128 37.37 18.63 25.63
N ALA A 129 37.69 19.04 24.41
CA ALA A 129 36.80 18.92 23.27
C ALA A 129 37.60 18.64 22.00
N ALA A 130 36.98 17.99 21.02
CA ALA A 130 37.52 17.88 19.68
C ALA A 130 37.79 19.27 19.07
N GLN A 131 38.73 19.36 18.12
CA GLN A 131 39.13 20.61 17.47
C GLN A 131 37.94 21.37 16.86
N SER A 132 36.97 20.65 16.28
CA SER A 132 35.73 21.21 15.71
C SER A 132 34.87 21.96 16.72
N THR A 133 35.04 21.68 18.02
CA THR A 133 34.23 22.24 19.10
C THR A 133 35.08 22.79 20.25
N LEU A 134 36.34 23.17 19.97
CA LEU A 134 37.27 23.69 20.97
C LEU A 134 36.75 24.96 21.68
N SER A 135 35.94 25.76 20.99
CA SER A 135 35.27 26.95 21.55
C SER A 135 34.27 26.64 22.67
N SER A 136 33.93 25.37 22.88
CA SER A 136 33.07 24.91 23.98
C SER A 136 33.81 24.76 25.31
N VAL A 137 35.15 24.67 25.31
CA VAL A 137 35.95 24.50 26.53
C VAL A 137 35.72 25.67 27.49
N GLY A 138 35.49 25.35 28.77
CA GLY A 138 35.17 26.32 29.82
C GLY A 138 33.70 26.73 29.91
N ARG A 139 32.86 26.37 28.93
CA ARG A 139 31.41 26.64 28.99
C ARG A 139 30.71 25.61 29.87
N SER A 140 29.68 26.06 30.59
CA SER A 140 28.79 25.20 31.37
C SER A 140 27.54 24.83 30.56
N TYR A 141 27.14 23.57 30.69
CA TYR A 141 25.96 22.99 30.07
C TYR A 141 25.04 22.32 31.10
N SER A 142 25.07 22.80 32.35
CA SER A 142 24.31 22.22 33.47
C SER A 142 22.79 22.16 33.26
N SER A 143 22.26 23.00 32.37
CA SER A 143 20.84 23.02 32.01
C SER A 143 20.46 22.06 30.88
N ARG A 144 21.41 21.34 30.28
CA ARG A 144 21.16 20.45 29.14
C ARG A 144 20.70 19.08 29.62
N ASP A 145 19.74 18.50 28.90
CA ASP A 145 19.15 17.18 29.20
C ASP A 145 20.22 16.09 29.32
N TYR A 146 21.21 16.03 28.43
CA TYR A 146 22.31 15.06 28.53
C TYR A 146 23.12 15.16 29.84
N CYS A 147 23.33 16.39 30.36
CA CYS A 147 24.08 16.61 31.60
C CYS A 147 23.24 16.14 32.78
N ILE A 148 21.97 16.56 32.82
CA ILE A 148 21.03 16.20 33.89
C ILE A 148 20.85 14.68 33.93
N GLY A 149 20.68 14.05 32.77
CA GLY A 149 20.55 12.60 32.63
C GLY A 149 21.75 11.85 33.19
N VAL A 150 22.95 12.05 32.65
CA VAL A 150 24.14 11.28 33.07
C VAL A 150 24.54 11.52 34.53
N THR A 151 24.35 12.75 35.05
CA THR A 151 24.72 13.06 36.44
C THR A 151 23.71 12.51 37.46
N SER A 152 22.44 12.38 37.07
CA SER A 152 21.40 11.80 37.92
C SER A 152 21.42 10.26 37.89
N THR A 153 21.58 9.65 36.72
CA THR A 153 21.55 8.19 36.56
C THR A 153 22.91 7.54 36.86
N LYS A 154 24.01 8.29 36.65
CA LYS A 154 25.39 7.77 36.69
C LYS A 154 25.61 6.59 35.73
N ALA A 155 24.84 6.53 34.65
CA ALA A 155 24.88 5.51 33.62
C ALA A 155 24.89 6.17 32.23
N PRO A 156 25.20 5.44 31.15
CA PRO A 156 25.02 5.96 29.80
C PRO A 156 23.62 6.54 29.61
N TYR A 157 23.55 7.68 28.92
CA TYR A 157 22.28 8.41 28.74
C TYR A 157 22.23 9.06 27.36
N LEU A 158 21.11 8.83 26.66
CA LEU A 158 20.77 9.46 25.38
C LEU A 158 19.75 10.59 25.64
N SER A 159 20.13 11.81 25.26
CA SER A 159 19.29 12.98 25.49
C SER A 159 18.20 13.16 24.47
N SER A 160 17.23 14.01 24.82
CA SER A 160 16.35 14.65 23.85
C SER A 160 17.14 15.43 22.79
N MET A 161 16.45 15.77 21.70
CA MET A 161 17.00 16.65 20.67
C MET A 161 17.39 18.00 21.25
N TYR A 162 18.53 18.53 20.80
CA TYR A 162 18.88 19.93 21.04
C TYR A 162 19.64 20.54 19.87
N ILE A 163 19.55 21.86 19.74
CA ILE A 163 20.43 22.62 18.83
C ILE A 163 21.77 22.85 19.52
N GLY A 164 22.85 22.39 18.87
CA GLY A 164 24.21 22.49 19.37
C GLY A 164 24.67 23.94 19.48
N ALA A 165 25.13 24.36 20.67
CA ALA A 165 25.56 25.74 20.91
C ALA A 165 26.78 26.18 20.08
N THR A 166 27.55 25.21 19.56
CA THR A 166 28.78 25.46 18.81
C THR A 166 28.58 25.33 17.31
N LEU A 167 27.92 24.25 16.87
CA LEU A 167 27.76 23.95 15.44
C LEU A 167 26.44 24.44 14.87
N GLY A 168 25.46 24.81 15.71
CA GLY A 168 24.17 25.34 15.28
C GLY A 168 23.25 24.32 14.59
N ILE A 169 23.60 23.04 14.61
CA ILE A 169 22.84 21.95 13.99
C ILE A 169 22.16 21.07 15.06
N PRO A 170 21.11 20.31 14.70
CA PRO A 170 20.41 19.41 15.61
C PRO A 170 21.26 18.20 16.00
N PHE A 171 21.26 17.86 17.30
CA PHE A 171 21.95 16.69 17.84
C PHE A 171 21.08 15.90 18.81
N LEU A 172 21.37 14.61 18.90
CA LEU A 172 21.14 13.82 20.11
C LEU A 172 22.46 13.71 20.88
N GLY A 173 22.41 13.91 22.20
CA GLY A 173 23.60 13.83 23.06
C GLY A 173 23.68 12.46 23.69
N LEU A 174 24.70 11.68 23.32
CA LEU A 174 25.01 10.41 23.97
C LEU A 174 26.14 10.64 24.98
N THR A 175 25.90 10.25 26.22
CA THR A 175 26.86 10.46 27.31
C THR A 175 27.24 9.15 27.96
N VAL A 176 28.49 9.03 28.37
CA VAL A 176 29.01 7.89 29.14
C VAL A 176 29.80 8.41 30.34
N PRO A 177 29.48 7.96 31.57
CA PRO A 177 30.16 8.43 32.78
C PRO A 177 31.63 7.97 32.83
N VAL A 178 32.50 8.87 33.27
CA VAL A 178 33.91 8.59 33.57
C VAL A 178 34.02 8.39 35.08
N THR A 179 34.45 7.19 35.50
CA THR A 179 34.52 6.83 36.92
C THR A 179 35.94 6.42 37.33
N VAL A 180 36.34 6.83 38.54
CA VAL A 180 37.60 6.45 39.17
C VAL A 180 37.26 6.00 40.59
N ASN A 181 37.67 4.78 40.97
CA ASN A 181 37.34 4.18 42.26
C ASN A 181 35.83 4.27 42.58
N ASN A 182 34.99 3.90 41.61
CA ASN A 182 33.52 3.96 41.68
C ASN A 182 32.93 5.38 41.87
N THR A 183 33.74 6.43 41.77
CA THR A 183 33.30 7.82 41.86
C THR A 183 33.30 8.44 40.47
N MET A 184 32.15 8.99 40.05
CA MET A 184 32.04 9.71 38.79
C MET A 184 32.78 11.06 38.89
N ILE A 185 33.76 11.26 38.02
CA ILE A 185 34.55 12.52 37.96
C ILE A 185 34.08 13.43 36.82
N GLY A 186 33.35 12.88 35.86
CA GLY A 186 32.79 13.57 34.71
C GLY A 186 32.14 12.58 33.74
N TYR A 187 32.00 12.96 32.49
CA TYR A 187 31.46 12.13 31.42
C TYR A 187 32.03 12.53 30.07
N VAL A 188 32.05 11.58 29.14
CA VAL A 188 32.29 11.84 27.72
C VAL A 188 30.94 12.05 27.04
N LEU A 189 30.84 13.09 26.22
CA LEU A 189 29.69 13.42 25.40
C LEU A 189 30.07 13.24 23.93
N GLY A 190 29.32 12.40 23.22
CA GLY A 190 29.26 12.37 21.75
C GLY A 190 27.98 13.02 21.27
N SER A 191 28.07 14.02 20.39
CA SER A 191 26.89 14.61 19.76
C SER A 191 26.62 13.91 18.44
N LEU A 192 25.47 13.23 18.34
CA LEU A 192 25.05 12.46 17.17
C LEU A 192 24.32 13.35 16.18
N ASP A 193 24.91 13.53 14.99
CA ASP A 193 24.35 14.32 13.88
C ASP A 193 23.25 13.54 13.17
N MET A 194 22.01 13.96 13.43
CA MET A 194 20.84 13.31 12.85
C MET A 194 20.62 13.70 11.38
N ASP A 195 21.16 14.83 10.92
CA ASP A 195 21.10 15.20 9.50
C ASP A 195 21.98 14.28 8.65
N PHE A 196 23.07 13.77 9.21
CA PHE A 196 23.87 12.72 8.56
C PHE A 196 23.06 11.43 8.38
N MET A 197 22.30 11.03 9.41
CA MET A 197 21.44 9.83 9.39
C MET A 197 20.27 9.97 8.41
N ARG A 198 19.76 11.20 8.22
CA ARG A 198 18.67 11.51 7.29
C ARG A 198 18.91 10.95 5.89
N ASN A 199 20.13 11.06 5.37
CA ASN A 199 20.43 10.60 4.01
C ASN A 199 20.26 9.09 3.84
N TYR A 200 20.60 8.29 4.86
CA TYR A 200 20.39 6.84 4.85
C TYR A 200 18.90 6.49 4.85
N PHE A 201 18.08 7.28 5.53
CA PHE A 201 16.63 7.07 5.62
C PHE A 201 15.90 7.50 4.34
N VAL A 202 16.37 8.54 3.66
CA VAL A 202 15.84 8.96 2.35
C VAL A 202 16.06 7.90 1.27
N GLU A 203 17.14 7.11 1.35
CA GLU A 203 17.39 6.01 0.41
C GLU A 203 16.52 4.78 0.68
N ALA A 204 16.08 4.59 1.93
CA ALA A 204 15.29 3.44 2.35
C ALA A 204 13.80 3.55 2.00
N GLN A 205 13.31 4.74 1.67
CA GLN A 205 11.90 5.06 1.45
C GLN A 205 11.52 5.09 -0.05
N SER A 206 10.22 4.96 -0.35
CA SER A 206 9.73 5.22 -1.71
C SER A 206 9.74 6.71 -2.05
N THR A 207 9.64 7.05 -3.35
CA THR A 207 9.92 8.39 -3.90
C THR A 207 9.18 9.57 -3.23
N ARG A 208 7.99 9.35 -2.65
CA ARG A 208 7.22 10.39 -1.93
C ARG A 208 6.91 10.04 -0.48
N SER A 209 7.40 8.90 0.01
CA SER A 209 7.28 8.57 1.43
C SER A 209 8.28 9.39 2.24
N TYR A 210 8.01 9.54 3.52
CA TYR A 210 8.93 10.21 4.42
C TYR A 210 8.82 9.69 5.85
N ILE A 211 9.93 9.74 6.55
CA ILE A 211 10.07 9.34 7.95
C ILE A 211 10.20 10.58 8.84
N ILE A 212 9.55 10.51 10.00
CA ILE A 212 9.72 11.43 11.13
C ILE A 212 10.14 10.60 12.34
N LEU A 213 11.15 11.06 13.08
CA LEU A 213 11.57 10.45 14.34
C LEU A 213 11.28 11.39 15.52
N LEU A 214 10.76 10.81 16.60
CA LEU A 214 10.43 11.50 17.84
C LEU A 214 11.31 11.01 18.98
N ASP A 215 11.73 11.92 19.86
CA ASP A 215 12.45 11.58 21.09
C ASP A 215 11.51 11.18 22.24
N ARG A 216 12.06 10.79 23.39
CA ARG A 216 11.32 10.43 24.63
C ARG A 216 10.29 11.45 25.09
N TYR A 217 10.42 12.72 24.71
CA TYR A 217 9.50 13.81 25.08
C TYR A 217 8.55 14.18 23.94
N ASN A 218 8.43 13.33 22.92
CA ASN A 218 7.67 13.58 21.70
C ASN A 218 8.19 14.77 20.88
N ASN A 219 9.47 15.15 20.97
CA ASN A 219 9.99 16.18 20.07
C ASN A 219 10.49 15.56 18.77
N ILE A 220 10.15 16.20 17.66
CA ILE A 220 10.64 15.82 16.33
C ILE A 220 12.13 16.13 16.26
N PHE A 221 12.96 15.09 16.14
CA PHE A 221 14.41 15.25 16.00
C PHE A 221 14.92 15.00 14.57
N LEU A 222 14.11 14.33 13.74
CA LEU A 222 14.42 14.10 12.35
C LEU A 222 13.14 14.15 11.51
N ASP A 223 13.17 14.88 10.41
CA ASP A 223 12.19 14.83 9.32
C ASP A 223 12.97 14.63 8.01
N THR A 224 12.68 13.55 7.28
CA THR A 224 13.39 13.28 6.02
C THR A 224 13.07 14.28 4.90
N ARG A 225 11.95 15.01 4.99
CA ARG A 225 11.56 16.00 3.97
C ARG A 225 12.38 17.28 4.08
N ASN A 226 12.65 17.72 5.31
CA ASN A 226 13.26 19.01 5.61
C ASN A 226 14.27 18.86 6.74
N VAL A 227 15.37 19.59 6.66
CA VAL A 227 16.33 19.68 7.77
C VAL A 227 15.63 20.26 9.00
N THR A 228 15.77 19.58 10.15
CA THR A 228 15.16 20.01 11.40
C THR A 228 15.94 21.19 11.98
N THR A 229 15.40 22.40 11.90
CA THR A 229 16.09 23.61 12.37
C THR A 229 15.68 24.07 13.76
N ALA A 230 14.62 23.48 14.32
CA ALA A 230 14.08 23.83 15.63
C ALA A 230 13.49 22.60 16.32
N VAL A 231 13.47 22.63 17.66
CA VAL A 231 12.77 21.62 18.45
C VAL A 231 11.27 21.89 18.35
N VAL A 232 10.53 20.93 17.79
CA VAL A 232 9.07 21.00 17.62
C VAL A 232 8.45 19.81 18.34
N ASN A 233 7.52 20.07 19.27
CA ASN A 233 6.79 18.99 19.91
C ASN A 233 5.74 18.40 18.96
N ALA A 234 5.66 17.09 18.90
CA ALA A 234 4.76 16.35 18.02
C ALA A 234 3.28 16.66 18.29
N ASN A 235 2.92 16.98 19.55
CA ASN A 235 1.55 17.40 19.89
C ASN A 235 1.17 18.76 19.30
N GLU A 236 2.16 19.62 19.04
CA GLU A 236 1.99 20.97 18.47
C GLU A 236 2.27 21.00 16.96
N SER A 237 2.58 19.84 16.36
CA SER A 237 2.92 19.74 14.95
C SER A 237 1.76 20.18 14.05
N ILE A 238 2.08 20.94 13.01
CA ILE A 238 1.13 21.27 11.94
C ILE A 238 0.67 20.02 11.18
N ASN A 239 1.49 18.96 11.18
CA ASN A 239 1.15 17.68 10.54
C ASN A 239 0.14 16.91 11.41
N ALA A 240 -1.08 16.75 10.89
CA ALA A 240 -2.16 16.05 11.59
C ALA A 240 -1.81 14.59 11.91
N GLY A 241 -1.09 13.90 11.04
CA GLY A 241 -0.67 12.52 11.28
C GLY A 241 0.30 12.41 12.46
N VAL A 242 1.25 13.34 12.60
CA VAL A 242 2.19 13.37 13.73
C VAL A 242 1.45 13.57 15.07
N ARG A 243 0.46 14.48 15.10
CA ARG A 243 -0.36 14.68 16.30
C ARG A 243 -1.20 13.45 16.63
N LEU A 244 -1.74 12.76 15.63
CA LEU A 244 -2.51 11.54 15.83
C LEU A 244 -1.63 10.43 16.40
N VAL A 245 -0.45 10.19 15.83
CA VAL A 245 0.51 9.22 16.39
C VAL A 245 0.85 9.57 17.85
N SER A 246 1.06 10.85 18.17
CA SER A 246 1.33 11.29 19.55
C SER A 246 0.21 10.94 20.54
N GLN A 247 -1.03 10.82 20.06
CA GLN A 247 -2.17 10.41 20.87
C GLN A 247 -2.26 8.88 20.95
N GLU A 248 -2.04 8.18 19.84
CA GLU A 248 -2.07 6.72 19.75
C GLU A 248 -0.96 6.05 20.56
N LEU A 249 0.22 6.69 20.69
CA LEU A 249 1.34 6.23 21.54
C LEU A 249 0.97 6.11 23.03
N LYS A 250 -0.16 6.66 23.47
CA LYS A 250 -0.67 6.48 24.84
C LYS A 250 -1.37 5.14 25.03
N VAL A 251 -1.69 4.46 23.93
CA VAL A 251 -2.49 3.22 23.88
C VAL A 251 -1.66 2.06 23.36
N SER A 252 -0.83 2.28 22.33
CA SER A 252 -0.02 1.24 21.70
C SER A 252 1.36 1.77 21.31
N ASP A 253 2.38 0.92 21.41
CA ASP A 253 3.74 1.23 20.96
C ASP A 253 3.88 1.18 19.43
N ASN A 254 2.94 0.56 18.74
CA ASN A 254 2.91 0.48 17.28
C ASN A 254 1.49 0.63 16.73
N GLY A 255 1.38 1.00 15.46
CA GLY A 255 0.10 1.01 14.78
C GLY A 255 0.13 1.51 13.35
N PHE A 256 -0.97 1.19 12.66
CA PHE A 256 -1.18 1.49 11.25
C PHE A 256 -2.56 2.11 11.03
N PHE A 257 -2.60 3.28 10.37
CA PHE A 257 -3.87 3.92 10.02
C PHE A 257 -3.75 4.80 8.77
N GLU A 258 -4.90 5.19 8.23
CA GLU A 258 -4.99 6.07 7.06
C GLU A 258 -5.56 7.43 7.48
N THR A 259 -4.87 8.52 7.10
CA THR A 259 -5.38 9.89 7.31
C THR A 259 -4.68 10.87 6.38
N GLY A 260 -5.40 11.93 5.97
CA GLY A 260 -4.82 13.03 5.19
C GLY A 260 -4.18 12.62 3.85
N GLY A 261 -4.60 11.50 3.25
CA GLY A 261 -4.03 10.97 2.02
C GLY A 261 -2.75 10.14 2.21
N TYR A 262 -2.44 9.74 3.45
CA TYR A 262 -1.30 8.90 3.78
C TYR A 262 -1.73 7.64 4.52
N PHE A 263 -1.07 6.54 4.21
CA PHE A 263 -0.88 5.45 5.15
C PHE A 263 0.22 5.84 6.13
N ILE A 264 -0.07 5.73 7.41
CA ILE A 264 0.82 6.07 8.51
C ILE A 264 1.08 4.81 9.31
N GLU A 265 2.34 4.41 9.38
CA GLU A 265 2.85 3.36 10.26
C GLU A 265 3.71 4.04 11.33
N TYR A 266 3.58 3.63 12.58
CA TYR A 266 4.48 4.07 13.64
C TYR A 266 4.93 2.91 14.51
N SER A 267 6.14 3.03 15.05
CA SER A 267 6.72 2.08 15.99
C SER A 267 7.61 2.80 16.99
N LYS A 268 7.34 2.61 18.28
CA LYS A 268 8.19 2.98 19.40
C LYS A 268 9.25 1.90 19.55
N PHE A 269 10.49 2.24 19.23
CA PHE A 269 11.61 1.30 19.25
C PHE A 269 12.05 0.99 20.68
N ASP A 270 12.09 2.02 21.51
CA ASP A 270 12.42 1.98 22.93
C ASP A 270 11.82 3.21 23.63
N GLU A 271 12.19 3.47 24.89
CA GLU A 271 11.73 4.66 25.63
C GLU A 271 12.24 5.99 25.06
N ASP A 272 13.21 5.95 24.15
CA ASP A 272 13.96 7.11 23.69
C ASP A 272 13.54 7.54 22.29
N ILE A 273 13.10 6.61 21.45
CA ILE A 273 12.89 6.83 20.02
C ILE A 273 11.58 6.20 19.54
N THR A 274 10.79 7.01 18.84
CA THR A 274 9.65 6.55 18.02
C THR A 274 9.86 6.94 16.57
N ALA A 275 9.58 6.02 15.66
CA ALA A 275 9.59 6.27 14.22
C ALA A 275 8.18 6.32 13.64
N ILE A 276 7.96 7.23 12.70
CA ILE A 276 6.71 7.41 11.98
C ILE A 276 7.01 7.44 10.48
N LEU A 277 6.44 6.51 9.73
CA LEU A 277 6.52 6.45 8.28
C LEU A 277 5.21 6.94 7.67
N PHE A 278 5.32 7.91 6.77
CA PHE A 278 4.23 8.43 5.97
C PHE A 278 4.40 7.95 4.53
N GLN A 279 3.44 7.19 4.03
CA GLN A 279 3.40 6.76 2.64
C GLN A 279 2.13 7.31 1.97
N PRO A 280 2.23 8.10 0.87
CA PRO A 280 1.06 8.55 0.14
C PRO A 280 0.21 7.37 -0.34
N THR A 281 -1.10 7.42 -0.11
CA THR A 281 -2.01 6.37 -0.56
C THR A 281 -1.95 6.23 -2.09
N GLU A 282 -1.87 7.35 -2.81
CA GLU A 282 -1.72 7.37 -4.27
C GLU A 282 -0.55 6.52 -4.79
N ASP A 283 0.60 6.50 -4.10
CA ASP A 283 1.76 5.70 -4.52
C ASP A 283 1.51 4.21 -4.28
N ALA A 284 0.90 3.87 -3.14
CA ALA A 284 0.49 2.49 -2.86
C ALA A 284 -0.51 1.98 -3.91
N PHE A 285 -1.45 2.82 -4.34
CA PHE A 285 -2.46 2.48 -5.33
C PHE A 285 -2.02 2.64 -6.79
N TYR A 286 -0.88 3.28 -7.08
CA TYR A 286 -0.43 3.49 -8.46
C TYR A 286 -0.24 2.16 -9.22
N VAL A 287 0.34 1.15 -8.57
CA VAL A 287 0.49 -0.19 -9.13
C VAL A 287 -0.88 -0.82 -9.41
N ILE A 288 -1.88 -0.53 -8.58
CA ILE A 288 -3.24 -1.08 -8.72
C ILE A 288 -4.00 -0.46 -9.86
N ASN A 289 -3.86 0.84 -10.12
CA ASN A 289 -4.57 1.46 -11.23
C ASN A 289 -4.25 0.74 -12.55
N ASN A 290 -3.00 0.31 -12.74
CA ASN A 290 -2.62 -0.51 -13.89
C ASN A 290 -3.26 -1.91 -13.88
N VAL A 291 -3.29 -2.58 -12.72
CA VAL A 291 -3.95 -3.90 -12.56
C VAL A 291 -5.46 -3.81 -12.83
N GLN A 292 -6.14 -2.78 -12.30
CA GLN A 292 -7.57 -2.54 -12.52
C GLN A 292 -7.88 -2.23 -13.98
N ILE A 293 -7.03 -1.45 -14.65
CA ILE A 293 -7.16 -1.18 -16.10
C ILE A 293 -7.00 -2.48 -16.90
N ILE A 294 -6.00 -3.30 -16.60
CA ILE A 294 -5.80 -4.60 -17.24
C ILE A 294 -7.02 -5.51 -17.00
N GLN A 295 -7.52 -5.57 -15.77
CA GLN A 295 -8.71 -6.33 -15.41
C GLN A 295 -9.94 -5.86 -16.20
N LEU A 296 -10.11 -4.54 -16.38
CA LEU A 296 -11.19 -3.97 -17.17
C LEU A 296 -11.09 -4.38 -18.65
N TYR A 297 -9.88 -4.40 -19.22
CA TYR A 297 -9.67 -4.90 -20.59
C TYR A 297 -10.03 -6.38 -20.73
N ILE A 298 -9.56 -7.23 -19.81
CA ILE A 298 -9.87 -8.68 -19.81
C ILE A 298 -11.39 -8.89 -19.72
N LEU A 299 -12.04 -8.17 -18.82
CA LEU A 299 -13.49 -8.25 -18.59
C LEU A 299 -14.28 -7.77 -19.83
N THR A 300 -13.83 -6.72 -20.50
CA THR A 300 -14.44 -6.22 -21.74
C THR A 300 -14.33 -7.26 -22.87
N ILE A 301 -13.15 -7.86 -23.05
CA ILE A 301 -12.94 -8.93 -24.05
C ILE A 301 -13.85 -10.13 -23.75
N PHE A 302 -13.97 -10.50 -22.48
CA PHE A 302 -14.81 -11.61 -22.03
C PHE A 302 -16.30 -11.36 -22.30
N ILE A 303 -16.80 -10.15 -22.04
CA ILE A 303 -18.19 -9.75 -22.36
C ILE A 303 -18.45 -9.85 -23.87
N LEU A 304 -17.53 -9.34 -24.69
CA LEU A 304 -17.67 -9.38 -26.15
C LEU A 304 -17.74 -10.82 -26.66
N LEU A 305 -16.89 -11.69 -26.13
CA LEU A 305 -16.84 -13.10 -26.49
C LEU A 305 -18.13 -13.83 -26.09
N LEU A 306 -18.59 -13.64 -24.84
CA LEU A 306 -19.84 -14.24 -24.37
C LEU A 306 -21.08 -13.72 -25.10
N SER A 307 -21.16 -12.41 -25.34
CA SER A 307 -22.25 -11.81 -26.10
C SER A 307 -22.33 -12.38 -27.52
N THR A 308 -21.16 -12.60 -28.16
CA THR A 308 -21.07 -13.24 -29.47
C THR A 308 -21.60 -14.68 -29.43
N ILE A 309 -21.15 -15.49 -28.45
CA ILE A 309 -21.61 -16.87 -28.27
C ILE A 309 -23.12 -16.93 -28.02
N ILE A 310 -23.63 -16.11 -27.10
CA ILE A 310 -25.06 -16.04 -26.76
C ILE A 310 -25.88 -15.66 -28.00
N SER A 311 -25.43 -14.66 -28.77
CA SER A 311 -26.10 -14.26 -30.00
C SER A 311 -26.14 -15.39 -31.04
N LEU A 312 -25.04 -16.13 -31.23
CA LEU A 312 -25.01 -17.28 -32.14
C LEU A 312 -25.96 -18.40 -31.71
N ILE A 313 -25.98 -18.76 -30.43
CA ILE A 313 -26.85 -19.81 -29.88
C ILE A 313 -28.33 -19.41 -30.04
N ILE A 314 -28.70 -18.20 -29.62
CA ILE A 314 -30.10 -17.73 -29.71
C ILE A 314 -30.54 -17.62 -31.17
N SER A 315 -29.65 -17.16 -32.07
CA SER A 315 -29.96 -17.09 -33.51
C SER A 315 -30.23 -18.48 -34.11
N SER A 316 -29.46 -19.49 -33.70
CA SER A 316 -29.67 -20.88 -34.13
C SER A 316 -31.03 -21.41 -33.66
N ILE A 317 -31.40 -21.17 -32.39
CA ILE A 317 -32.67 -21.65 -31.82
C ILE A 317 -33.86 -20.91 -32.45
N THR A 318 -33.84 -19.58 -32.43
CA THR A 318 -34.94 -18.77 -32.96
C THR A 318 -35.13 -18.95 -34.45
N GLY A 319 -34.04 -19.13 -35.22
CA GLY A 319 -34.12 -19.46 -36.64
C GLY A 319 -34.85 -20.78 -36.91
N ARG A 320 -34.57 -21.82 -36.11
CA ARG A 320 -35.27 -23.11 -36.21
C ARG A 320 -36.74 -23.01 -35.81
N ILE A 321 -37.07 -22.27 -34.75
CA ILE A 321 -38.46 -22.02 -34.34
C ILE A 321 -39.24 -21.26 -35.42
N ASN A 322 -38.65 -20.24 -36.02
CA ASN A 322 -39.29 -19.49 -37.10
C ASN A 322 -39.58 -20.37 -38.32
N LYS A 323 -38.67 -21.29 -38.68
CA LYS A 323 -38.92 -22.27 -39.76
C LYS A 323 -40.14 -23.14 -39.48
N ILE A 324 -40.28 -23.66 -38.25
CA ILE A 324 -41.47 -24.45 -37.87
C ILE A 324 -42.73 -23.58 -37.91
N THR A 325 -42.63 -22.34 -37.41
CA THR A 325 -43.76 -21.39 -37.41
C THR A 325 -44.27 -21.11 -38.82
N ASN A 326 -43.37 -20.89 -39.77
CA ASN A 326 -43.73 -20.68 -41.18
C ASN A 326 -44.43 -21.90 -41.78
N ILE A 327 -43.93 -23.12 -41.52
CA ILE A 327 -44.57 -24.37 -41.99
C ILE A 327 -46.01 -24.48 -41.46
N VAL A 328 -46.24 -24.11 -40.20
CA VAL A 328 -47.58 -24.10 -39.61
C VAL A 328 -48.47 -23.04 -40.24
N GLU A 329 -47.91 -21.88 -40.57
CA GLU A 329 -48.65 -20.80 -41.23
C GLU A 329 -49.07 -21.20 -42.66
N ASP A 330 -48.18 -21.85 -43.42
CA ASP A 330 -48.47 -22.36 -44.76
C ASP A 330 -49.51 -23.49 -44.69
N LEU A 331 -49.39 -24.40 -43.71
CA LEU A 331 -50.40 -25.43 -43.45
C LEU A 331 -51.78 -24.82 -43.18
N SER A 332 -51.84 -23.71 -42.43
CA SER A 332 -53.09 -23.01 -42.12
C SER A 332 -53.75 -22.38 -43.34
N LYS A 333 -52.98 -22.10 -44.40
CA LYS A 333 -53.48 -21.59 -45.70
C LYS A 333 -53.98 -22.72 -46.61
N GLY A 334 -53.95 -23.97 -46.15
CA GLY A 334 -54.38 -25.13 -46.92
C GLY A 334 -53.28 -25.75 -47.79
N GLU A 335 -52.03 -25.29 -47.66
CA GLU A 335 -50.89 -25.92 -48.30
C GLU A 335 -50.53 -27.18 -47.53
N LEU A 336 -51.00 -28.33 -48.00
CA LEU A 336 -50.75 -29.59 -47.32
C LEU A 336 -49.42 -30.20 -47.73
N ASP A 337 -48.90 -29.88 -48.93
CA ASP A 337 -47.73 -30.55 -49.48
C ASP A 337 -46.39 -29.99 -48.98
N ILE A 338 -46.33 -29.71 -47.67
CA ILE A 338 -45.15 -29.13 -47.03
C ILE A 338 -44.38 -30.25 -46.32
N GLU A 339 -43.08 -30.33 -46.58
CA GLU A 339 -42.17 -31.24 -45.88
C GLU A 339 -41.32 -30.50 -44.86
N ILE A 340 -41.18 -31.08 -43.67
CA ILE A 340 -40.30 -30.54 -42.63
C ILE A 340 -38.85 -30.94 -42.92
N ASP A 341 -37.95 -29.95 -42.98
CA ASP A 341 -36.50 -30.14 -43.21
C ASP A 341 -35.93 -31.28 -42.33
N PRO A 342 -35.31 -32.32 -42.93
CA PRO A 342 -34.71 -33.43 -42.19
C PRO A 342 -33.72 -33.01 -41.11
N LYS A 343 -33.01 -31.89 -41.29
CA LYS A 343 -32.06 -31.36 -40.29
C LYS A 343 -32.76 -30.84 -39.03
N LEU A 344 -33.98 -30.32 -39.15
CA LEU A 344 -34.80 -29.91 -38.01
C LEU A 344 -35.27 -31.15 -37.22
N LYS A 345 -35.70 -32.20 -37.93
CA LYS A 345 -36.19 -33.46 -37.35
C LYS A 345 -35.11 -34.28 -36.65
N ALA A 346 -33.88 -34.25 -37.19
CA ALA A 346 -32.73 -34.94 -36.62
C ALA A 346 -32.21 -34.28 -35.33
N SER A 347 -32.67 -33.06 -35.01
CA SER A 347 -32.31 -32.40 -33.77
C SER A 347 -32.85 -33.17 -32.56
N LYS A 348 -32.00 -33.40 -31.56
CA LYS A 348 -32.36 -34.12 -30.33
C LYS A 348 -32.85 -33.19 -29.21
N ASP A 349 -32.98 -31.90 -29.49
CA ASP A 349 -33.48 -30.87 -28.57
C ASP A 349 -35.01 -30.74 -28.60
N GLU A 350 -35.54 -29.83 -27.78
CA GLU A 350 -36.97 -29.49 -27.71
C GLU A 350 -37.53 -29.11 -29.08
N VAL A 351 -36.73 -28.41 -29.90
CA VAL A 351 -37.15 -27.94 -31.22
C VAL A 351 -37.31 -29.10 -32.21
N GLY A 352 -36.43 -30.11 -32.15
CA GLY A 352 -36.59 -31.32 -32.95
C GLY A 352 -37.77 -32.19 -32.51
N ARG A 353 -38.02 -32.29 -31.20
CA ARG A 353 -39.24 -32.96 -30.70
C ARG A 353 -40.52 -32.26 -31.19
N LEU A 354 -40.52 -30.93 -31.19
CA LEU A 354 -41.62 -30.12 -31.72
C LEU A 354 -41.82 -30.36 -33.22
N ALA A 355 -40.74 -30.36 -34.01
CA ALA A 355 -40.78 -30.65 -35.44
C ALA A 355 -41.41 -32.03 -35.74
N ASN A 356 -40.98 -33.08 -35.03
CA ASN A 356 -41.51 -34.44 -35.20
C ASN A 356 -42.99 -34.57 -34.76
N ALA A 357 -43.43 -33.79 -33.76
CA ALA A 357 -44.85 -33.74 -33.39
C ALA A 357 -45.71 -33.06 -34.47
N PHE A 358 -45.22 -31.96 -35.04
CA PHE A 358 -45.92 -31.26 -36.13
C PHE A 358 -46.01 -32.11 -37.40
N GLU A 359 -44.95 -32.83 -37.78
CA GLU A 359 -44.98 -33.73 -38.94
C GLU A 359 -46.11 -34.77 -38.83
N ARG A 360 -46.24 -35.42 -37.66
CA ARG A 360 -47.32 -36.38 -37.41
C ARG A 360 -48.70 -35.75 -37.55
N THR A 361 -48.84 -34.47 -37.20
CA THR A 361 -50.08 -33.70 -37.37
C THR A 361 -50.37 -33.45 -38.85
N ILE A 362 -49.38 -33.00 -39.62
CA ILE A 362 -49.49 -32.78 -41.08
C ILE A 362 -49.92 -34.09 -41.77
N VAL A 363 -49.27 -35.21 -41.46
CA VAL A 363 -49.60 -36.53 -42.02
C VAL A 363 -51.04 -36.95 -41.67
N SER A 364 -51.44 -36.76 -40.42
CA SER A 364 -52.81 -37.09 -39.98
C SER A 364 -53.86 -36.23 -40.70
N LEU A 365 -53.57 -34.95 -40.91
CA LEU A 365 -54.44 -34.02 -41.64
C LEU A 365 -54.57 -34.41 -43.13
N LYS A 366 -53.44 -34.72 -43.79
CA LYS A 366 -53.42 -35.25 -45.17
C LYS A 366 -54.31 -36.49 -45.30
N LEU A 367 -54.19 -37.43 -44.37
CA LEU A 367 -54.99 -38.67 -44.37
C LEU A 367 -56.48 -38.40 -44.15
N ALA A 368 -56.83 -37.52 -43.21
CA ALA A 368 -58.22 -37.13 -42.95
C ALA A 368 -58.85 -36.47 -44.18
N MET A 369 -58.18 -35.51 -44.81
CA MET A 369 -58.68 -34.85 -46.02
C MET A 369 -58.81 -35.79 -47.21
N LYS A 370 -57.86 -36.72 -47.39
CA LYS A 370 -57.95 -37.76 -48.42
C LYS A 370 -59.15 -38.68 -48.19
N LYS A 371 -59.41 -39.07 -46.92
CA LYS A 371 -60.56 -39.91 -46.56
C LYS A 371 -61.89 -39.20 -46.83
N THR A 372 -62.01 -37.93 -46.45
CA THR A 372 -63.22 -37.12 -46.71
C THR A 372 -63.40 -36.86 -48.22
N GLY A 373 -62.33 -36.57 -48.95
CA GLY A 373 -62.38 -36.38 -50.41
C GLY A 373 -62.82 -37.64 -51.16
N ASN A 374 -62.32 -38.81 -50.76
CA ASN A 374 -62.76 -40.09 -51.32
C ASN A 374 -64.24 -40.37 -51.02
N LYS A 375 -64.69 -40.07 -49.80
CA LYS A 375 -66.10 -40.26 -49.39
C LYS A 375 -67.08 -39.38 -50.19
N ILE A 376 -66.71 -38.12 -50.46
CA ILE A 376 -67.49 -37.21 -51.31
C ILE A 376 -67.56 -37.71 -52.77
N LEU A 377 -66.49 -38.32 -53.27
CA LEU A 377 -66.45 -38.92 -54.61
C LEU A 377 -67.26 -40.21 -54.71
N GLU A 378 -67.38 -40.98 -53.62
CA GLU A 378 -68.25 -42.16 -53.52
C GLU A 378 -69.73 -41.76 -53.44
N GLU A 379 -70.09 -40.77 -52.61
CA GLU A 379 -71.46 -40.24 -52.51
C GLU A 379 -71.94 -39.58 -53.82
N LYS A 380 -71.03 -38.99 -54.62
CA LYS A 380 -71.35 -38.49 -55.97
C LYS A 380 -71.57 -39.58 -57.02
N LYS A 381 -70.98 -40.76 -56.84
CA LYS A 381 -71.15 -41.90 -57.76
C LYS A 381 -72.39 -42.74 -57.47
N GLU A 382 -72.96 -42.62 -56.27
CA GLU A 382 -74.23 -43.26 -55.89
C GLU A 382 -75.45 -42.36 -56.14
N GLY A 383 -75.24 -41.10 -56.54
CA GLY A 383 -76.29 -40.11 -56.85
C GLY A 383 -76.47 -39.78 -58.34
N GLU A 384 -75.71 -40.41 -59.24
CA GLU A 384 -75.98 -40.52 -60.68
C GLU A 384 -76.55 -41.91 -60.98
#